data_AF-A0A1Q7QHB8-F1
#
_entry.id   AF-A0A1Q7QHB8-F1
#
_cell.length_a   1.000
_cell.length_b   1.000
_cell.length_c   1.000
_cell.angle_alpha   90.00
_cell.angle_beta   90.00
_cell.angle_gamma   90.00
#
_symmetry.space_group_name_H-M   'P 1'
#
loop_
_entity.id
_entity.type
_entity.pdbx_description
1 polymer ?
#
loop_
_entity_poly.entity_id
_entity_poly.type
_entity_poly.pdbx_seq_one_letter_code
_entity_poly.pdbx_strand_id
1 'polypeptide(L)'
;MPIRPRIAILTIAALLISASRGASAQQTAAPVAAVVAGPALNDVAPDFSLAGADRYGLLKTPVRLSDYRGRTVVLAFFYQARTKG
;
A
#
# COMPACT_ATOMS: atom_id res chain seq x y z
N MET A 1 -11.71 -55.86 -50.03
CA MET A 1 -12.47 -54.58 -50.08
C MET A 1 -12.27 -53.87 -48.74
N PRO A 2 -11.33 -52.90 -48.64
CA PRO A 2 -10.94 -52.30 -47.36
C PRO A 2 -11.79 -51.06 -47.04
N ILE A 3 -12.38 -51.00 -45.84
CA ILE A 3 -13.07 -49.80 -45.33
C ILE A 3 -12.49 -49.43 -43.95
N ARG A 4 -11.49 -48.53 -44.00
CA ARG A 4 -11.17 -47.42 -43.08
C ARG A 4 -10.61 -47.71 -41.66
N PRO A 5 -9.28 -47.57 -41.46
CA PRO A 5 -8.64 -47.46 -40.15
C PRO A 5 -8.18 -46.02 -39.87
N ARG A 6 -9.07 -45.02 -39.95
CA ARG A 6 -8.68 -43.60 -39.74
C ARG A 6 -9.61 -42.79 -38.83
N ILE A 7 -10.77 -43.32 -38.45
CA ILE A 7 -11.74 -42.58 -37.61
C ILE A 7 -11.55 -42.92 -36.12
N ALA A 8 -10.94 -44.06 -35.78
CA ALA A 8 -10.76 -44.51 -34.40
C ALA A 8 -9.58 -43.88 -33.64
N ILE A 9 -8.74 -43.07 -34.30
CA ILE A 9 -7.54 -42.46 -33.67
C ILE A 9 -7.81 -41.04 -33.16
N LEU A 10 -8.91 -40.40 -33.57
CA LEU A 10 -9.20 -39.01 -33.20
C LEU A 10 -9.99 -38.82 -31.90
N THR A 11 -10.49 -39.88 -31.27
CA THR A 11 -11.28 -39.78 -30.03
C THR A 11 -10.45 -39.94 -28.74
N ILE A 12 -9.23 -40.47 -28.80
CA ILE A 12 -8.38 -40.64 -27.60
C ILE A 12 -7.55 -39.38 -27.30
N ALA A 13 -7.27 -38.54 -28.30
CA ALA A 13 -6.51 -37.30 -28.12
C ALA A 13 -7.31 -36.17 -27.43
N ALA A 14 -8.64 -36.25 -27.42
CA ALA A 14 -9.50 -35.20 -26.85
C ALA A 14 -9.68 -35.31 -25.33
N LEU A 15 -9.34 -36.44 -24.70
CA LEU A 15 -9.55 -36.67 -23.27
C LEU A 15 -8.32 -36.40 -22.39
N LEU A 16 -7.16 -36.07 -22.98
CA LEU A 16 -5.93 -35.76 -22.24
C LEU A 16 -5.67 -34.26 -22.06
N ILE A 17 -6.49 -33.39 -22.66
CA ILE A 17 -6.25 -31.93 -22.66
C ILE A 17 -6.95 -31.22 -21.49
N SER A 18 -7.81 -31.92 -20.73
CA SER A 18 -8.65 -31.29 -19.70
C SER A 18 -8.07 -31.30 -18.28
N ALA A 19 -6.91 -31.91 -18.03
CA ALA A 19 -6.40 -32.13 -16.66
C ALA A 19 -5.38 -31.08 -16.14
N SER A 20 -4.94 -30.11 -16.95
CA SER A 20 -3.89 -29.15 -16.54
C SER A 20 -4.39 -27.73 -16.20
N ARG A 21 -5.70 -27.47 -16.21
CA ARG A 21 -6.29 -26.21 -15.70
C ARG A 21 -6.53 -26.27 -14.20
N GLY A 22 -5.47 -26.46 -13.44
CA GLY A 22 -5.56 -26.58 -11.98
C GLY A 22 -4.25 -26.35 -11.24
N ALA A 23 -3.22 -25.81 -11.89
CA ALA A 23 -2.15 -25.16 -11.16
C ALA A 23 -2.67 -23.77 -10.77
N SER A 24 -3.36 -23.70 -9.63
CA SER A 24 -3.55 -22.46 -8.90
C SER A 24 -2.16 -21.84 -8.73
N ALA A 25 -1.88 -20.80 -9.53
CA ALA A 25 -0.83 -19.86 -9.22
C ALA A 25 -1.20 -19.26 -7.86
N GLN A 26 -0.72 -19.88 -6.79
CA GLN A 26 -0.77 -19.31 -5.46
C GLN A 26 0.17 -18.13 -5.50
N GLN A 27 -0.38 -16.98 -5.88
CA GLN A 27 0.32 -15.72 -5.87
C GLN A 27 0.70 -15.47 -4.42
N THR A 28 1.96 -15.72 -4.09
CA THR A 28 2.55 -15.35 -2.80
C THR A 28 2.21 -13.89 -2.57
N ALA A 29 1.35 -13.62 -1.59
CA ALA A 29 1.07 -12.27 -1.17
C ALA A 29 2.40 -11.61 -0.84
N ALA A 30 2.69 -10.47 -1.47
CA ALA A 30 3.86 -9.68 -1.11
C ALA A 30 3.79 -9.40 0.40
N PRO A 31 4.91 -9.47 1.13
CA PRO A 31 4.91 -9.15 2.54
C PRO A 31 4.36 -7.74 2.70
N VAL A 32 3.27 -7.61 3.46
CA VAL A 32 2.73 -6.31 3.86
C VAL A 32 3.86 -5.64 4.65
N ALA A 33 4.39 -4.54 4.13
CA ALA A 33 5.45 -3.80 4.81
C ALA A 33 4.97 -3.47 6.23
N ALA A 34 5.80 -3.80 7.22
CA ALA A 34 5.49 -3.50 8.62
C ALA A 34 5.22 -2.01 8.75
N VAL A 35 4.05 -1.66 9.28
CA VAL A 35 3.72 -0.26 9.63
C VAL A 35 4.72 0.15 10.70
N VAL A 36 5.57 1.13 10.39
CA VAL A 36 6.49 1.71 11.37
C VAL A 36 5.64 2.27 12.51
N ALA A 37 5.84 1.73 13.71
CA ALA A 37 5.11 2.17 14.89
C ALA A 37 5.35 3.68 15.12
N GLY A 38 4.28 4.41 15.45
CA GLY A 38 4.36 5.83 15.79
C GLY A 38 5.08 6.07 17.12
N PRO A 39 5.25 7.35 17.53
CA PRO A 39 5.86 7.70 18.80
C PRO A 39 5.18 7.00 19.99
N ALA A 40 5.98 6.48 20.92
CA ALA A 40 5.46 5.81 22.11
C ALA A 40 4.88 6.81 23.12
N LEU A 41 3.90 6.36 23.92
CA LEU A 41 3.36 7.15 25.02
C LEU A 41 4.41 7.30 26.13
N ASN A 42 4.43 8.47 26.77
CA ASN A 42 5.37 8.87 27.84
C ASN A 42 6.82 9.11 27.39
N ASP A 43 7.18 8.75 26.15
CA ASP A 43 8.46 9.14 25.58
C ASP A 43 8.46 10.63 25.20
N VAL A 44 9.65 11.22 25.17
CA VAL A 44 9.83 12.58 24.68
C VAL A 44 9.44 12.62 23.20
N ALA A 45 8.46 13.47 22.87
CA ALA A 45 8.04 13.69 21.49
C ALA A 45 9.26 14.08 20.62
N PRO A 46 9.47 13.43 19.46
CA PRO A 46 10.56 13.76 18.55
C PRO A 46 10.46 15.21 18.06
N ASP A 47 11.58 15.93 18.03
CA ASP A 47 11.61 17.29 17.47
C ASP A 47 11.47 17.22 15.95
N PHE A 48 10.75 18.19 15.39
CA PHE A 48 10.62 18.37 13.95
C PHE A 48 10.49 19.86 13.62
N SER A 49 10.75 20.19 12.36
CA SER A 49 10.59 21.53 11.79
C SER A 49 9.77 21.43 10.51
N LEU A 50 8.73 22.26 10.40
CA LEU A 50 7.85 22.30 9.23
C LEU A 50 7.70 23.74 8.75
N ALA A 51 7.51 23.90 7.44
CA ALA A 51 7.02 25.17 6.91
C ALA A 51 5.61 25.41 7.45
N GLY A 52 5.40 26.54 8.12
CA GLY A 52 4.10 26.95 8.59
C GLY A 52 3.41 27.88 7.60
N ALA A 53 2.09 27.92 7.65
CA ALA A 53 1.28 28.83 6.86
C ALA A 53 0.14 29.39 7.71
N ASP A 54 -0.24 30.64 7.42
CA ASP A 54 -1.45 31.27 7.94
C ASP A 54 -2.30 31.81 6.77
N ARG A 55 -3.32 32.62 7.09
CA ARG A 55 -4.21 33.22 6.10
C ARG A 55 -3.52 34.20 5.13
N TYR A 56 -2.30 34.62 5.42
CA TYR A 56 -1.50 35.56 4.62
C TYR A 56 -0.40 34.86 3.82
N GLY A 57 -0.26 33.53 3.96
CA GLY A 57 0.67 32.72 3.19
C GLY A 57 1.69 32.00 4.08
N LEU A 58 2.88 31.77 3.55
CA LEU A 58 3.94 31.07 4.26
C LEU A 58 4.59 31.96 5.33
N LEU A 59 4.87 31.37 6.49
CA LEU A 59 5.66 32.00 7.53
C LEU A 59 7.13 32.13 7.08
N LYS A 60 7.77 33.25 7.43
CA LYS A 60 9.21 33.46 7.17
C LYS A 60 10.08 32.47 7.93
N THR A 61 9.67 32.14 9.14
CA THR A 61 10.35 31.21 10.04
C THR A 61 9.59 29.88 10.08
N PRO A 62 10.28 28.73 9.92
CA PRO A 62 9.68 27.42 10.16
C PRO A 62 9.15 27.30 11.58
N VAL A 63 8.19 26.41 11.78
CA VAL A 63 7.63 26.06 13.10
C VAL A 63 8.36 24.82 13.62
N ARG A 64 8.96 24.92 14.81
CA ARG A 64 9.60 23.78 15.49
C ARG A 64 8.82 23.35 16.73
N LEU A 65 8.77 22.05 16.98
CA LEU A 65 8.09 21.52 18.18
C LEU A 65 8.77 22.02 19.47
N SER A 66 10.10 22.10 19.46
CA SER A 66 10.91 22.62 20.56
C SER A 66 10.58 24.06 20.99
N ASP A 67 10.02 24.90 20.11
CA ASP A 67 9.62 26.28 20.46
C ASP A 67 8.41 26.33 21.41
N TYR A 68 7.68 25.21 21.55
CA TYR A 68 6.48 25.10 22.40
C TYR A 68 6.74 24.38 23.73
N ARG A 69 8.00 24.19 24.14
CA ARG A 69 8.32 23.59 25.45
C ARG A 69 7.62 24.34 26.59
N GLY A 70 7.12 23.58 27.57
CA GLY A 70 6.33 24.13 28.68
C GLY A 70 4.86 24.41 28.36
N ARG A 71 4.38 24.07 27.16
CA ARG A 71 2.97 24.18 26.75
C ARG A 71 2.40 22.80 26.41
N THR A 72 1.09 22.63 26.59
CA THR A 72 0.36 21.50 26.02
C THR A 72 0.15 21.76 24.54
N VAL A 73 0.61 20.85 23.69
CA VAL A 73 0.54 20.95 22.23
C VAL A 73 -0.26 19.78 21.69
N VAL A 74 -1.17 20.06 20.77
CA VAL A 74 -1.94 19.04 20.05
C VAL A 74 -1.41 18.96 18.62
N LEU A 75 -1.03 17.77 18.18
CA LEU A 75 -0.64 17.51 16.79
C LEU A 75 -1.77 16.79 16.07
N ALA A 76 -2.25 17.38 14.97
CA ALA A 76 -3.29 16.80 14.14
C ALA A 76 -2.75 16.60 12.72
N PHE A 77 -2.76 15.35 12.25
CA PHE A 77 -2.35 14.99 10.89
C PHE A 77 -3.58 14.84 10.00
N PHE A 78 -3.52 15.46 8.83
CA PHE A 78 -4.54 15.34 7.80
C PHE A 78 -3.88 14.81 6.52
N TYR A 79 -4.47 13.80 5.90
CA TYR A 79 -3.94 13.21 4.65
C TYR A 79 -4.08 14.15 3.44
N GLN A 80 -4.96 15.15 3.54
CA GLN A 80 -5.21 16.16 2.52
C GLN A 80 -5.39 17.54 3.16
N ALA A 81 -4.85 18.57 2.50
CA ALA A 81 -5.11 19.95 2.85
C ALA A 81 -6.57 20.29 2.47
N ARG A 82 -7.35 20.73 3.46
CA ARG A 82 -8.74 21.20 3.28
C ARG A 82 -8.77 22.71 3.00
N THR A 83 -7.77 23.21 2.28
CA THR A 83 -7.68 24.61 1.86
C THR A 83 -8.39 24.77 0.52
N LYS A 84 -9.28 25.75 0.41
CA LYS A 84 -9.56 26.33 -0.92
C LYS A 84 -8.30 27.12 -1.27
N GLY A 85 -7.59 26.71 -2.33
CA GLY A 85 -6.59 27.58 -2.94
C GLY A 85 -7.21 28.92 -3.29
#